data_AF-A0A3R9MF64-F1
#
_entry.id   AF-A0A3R9MF64-F1
#
_cell.length_a   1.000
_cell.length_b   1.000
_cell.length_c   1.000
_cell.angle_alpha   90.00
_cell.angle_beta   90.00
_cell.angle_gamma   90.00
#
_symmetry.space_group_name_H-M   'P 1'
#
loop_
_entity.id
_entity.type
_entity.pdbx_description
1 polymer ?
#
loop_
_entity_poly.entity_id
_entity_poly.type
_entity_poly.pdbx_seq_one_letter_code
_entity_poly.pdbx_strand_id
1 'polypeptide(L)'
;MIYPSLLRPTSQESFALPSGPLAIPKAELTLRRWAGAQVTNTFGGKALIDFAGRPLFAELCVYELLRLSGWEARWVETYGAPAMRPNHFTAWADDRLGMQQHDPIMEPWVIDSLERIAAANVSSYAGCWDVVGWNGTDLLFAELKRRKQDRVRSTQHRWLEAGLQAGLKPGNFLLVEWDFAD
;
A
#
# COMPACT_ATOMS: atom_id res chain seq x y z
N MET A 1 7.64 15.69 5.87
CA MET A 1 7.53 14.25 5.67
C MET A 1 8.86 13.64 5.99
N ILE A 2 8.93 12.95 7.13
CA ILE A 2 9.99 11.98 7.40
C ILE A 2 9.54 10.67 6.73
N TYR A 3 10.44 9.96 6.06
CA TYR A 3 10.13 8.61 5.56
C TYR A 3 10.44 7.55 6.62
N PRO A 4 9.72 6.42 6.64
CA PRO A 4 10.06 5.26 7.46
C PRO A 4 11.50 4.84 7.16
N SER A 5 12.30 4.56 8.19
CA SER A 5 13.74 4.28 8.01
C SER A 5 14.03 3.10 7.09
N LEU A 6 13.15 2.10 7.05
CA LEU A 6 13.27 0.90 6.21
C LEU A 6 12.64 1.06 4.81
N LEU A 7 12.01 2.19 4.52
CA LEU A 7 11.35 2.51 3.25
C LEU A 7 11.78 3.88 2.72
N ARG A 8 13.02 4.29 3.04
CA ARG A 8 13.56 5.55 2.53
C ARG A 8 13.65 5.49 0.99
N PRO A 9 13.04 6.44 0.27
CA PRO A 9 13.16 6.48 -1.18
C PRO A 9 14.62 6.64 -1.60
N THR A 10 15.03 5.88 -2.61
CA THR A 10 16.36 5.96 -3.22
C THR A 10 16.30 6.55 -4.63
N SER A 11 15.10 6.62 -5.22
CA SER A 11 14.86 7.14 -6.56
C SER A 11 13.47 7.79 -6.64
N GLN A 12 13.05 8.14 -7.84
CA GLN A 12 11.71 8.64 -8.15
C GLN A 12 11.19 7.92 -9.40
N GLU A 13 9.86 7.87 -9.52
CA GLU A 13 9.16 7.37 -10.70
C GLU A 13 8.28 8.49 -11.26
N SER A 14 8.24 8.63 -12.59
CA SER A 14 7.42 9.65 -13.25
C SER A 14 6.04 9.11 -13.58
N PHE A 15 5.01 9.73 -13.02
CA PHE A 15 3.61 9.40 -13.26
C PHE A 15 3.04 10.38 -14.27
N ALA A 16 2.48 9.87 -15.37
CA ALA A 16 1.76 10.69 -16.33
C ALA A 16 0.31 10.87 -15.87
N LEU A 17 0.03 11.95 -15.16
CA LEU A 17 -1.30 12.31 -14.69
C LEU A 17 -2.01 13.26 -15.66
N PRO A 18 -3.35 13.36 -15.63
CA PRO A 18 -4.08 14.34 -16.43
C PRO A 18 -3.66 15.80 -16.15
N SER A 19 -3.23 16.08 -14.91
CA SER A 19 -2.72 17.40 -14.48
C SER A 19 -1.29 17.69 -14.95
N GLY A 20 -0.58 16.68 -15.47
CA GLY A 20 0.80 16.77 -15.92
C GLY A 20 1.69 15.65 -15.38
N PRO A 21 2.95 15.55 -15.83
CA PRO A 21 3.91 14.61 -15.28
C PRO A 21 4.25 14.96 -13.83
N LEU A 22 4.29 13.96 -12.96
CA LEU A 22 4.59 14.11 -11.54
C LEU A 22 5.63 13.08 -11.09
N ALA A 23 6.70 13.53 -10.45
CA ALA A 23 7.69 12.64 -9.85
C ALA A 23 7.24 12.20 -8.46
N ILE A 24 7.11 10.89 -8.26
CA ILE A 24 6.79 10.27 -6.97
C ILE A 24 8.02 9.57 -6.41
N PRO A 25 8.35 9.76 -5.12
CA PRO A 25 9.41 9.02 -4.45
C PRO A 25 9.25 7.50 -4.59
N LYS A 26 10.35 6.80 -4.84
CA LYS A 26 10.40 5.35 -5.03
C LYS A 26 11.40 4.69 -4.10
N ALA A 27 10.96 3.64 -3.41
CA ALA A 27 11.81 2.69 -2.67
C ALA A 27 11.88 1.38 -3.46
N GLU A 28 13.06 0.78 -3.49
CA GLU A 28 13.30 -0.49 -4.19
C GLU A 28 13.65 -1.58 -3.17
N LEU A 29 12.90 -2.69 -3.20
CA LEU A 29 13.09 -3.80 -2.28
C LEU A 29 13.50 -5.07 -3.02
N THR A 30 14.50 -5.77 -2.46
CA THR A 30 14.86 -7.12 -2.86
C THR A 30 14.42 -8.07 -1.76
N LEU A 31 13.44 -8.92 -2.05
CA LEU A 31 12.75 -9.74 -1.06
C LEU A 31 13.11 -11.21 -1.24
N ARG A 32 13.18 -11.98 -0.15
CA ARG A 32 13.40 -13.43 -0.27
C ARG A 32 12.08 -14.10 -0.65
N ARG A 33 12.14 -15.07 -1.56
CA ARG A 33 10.99 -15.90 -1.90
C ARG A 33 10.67 -16.86 -0.76
N TRP A 34 9.39 -17.02 -0.44
CA TRP A 34 8.97 -18.09 0.46
C TRP A 34 9.23 -19.47 -0.15
N ALA A 35 9.99 -20.29 0.56
CA ALA A 35 10.33 -21.66 0.14
C ALA A 35 9.80 -22.74 1.11
N GLY A 36 9.03 -22.34 2.13
CA GLY A 36 8.43 -23.27 3.08
C GLY A 36 7.10 -23.86 2.59
N ALA A 37 6.27 -24.32 3.54
CA ALA A 37 5.00 -24.96 3.25
C ALA A 37 4.06 -24.06 2.42
N GLN A 38 3.33 -24.66 1.48
CA GLN A 38 2.32 -23.94 0.72
C GLN A 38 1.21 -23.45 1.65
N VAL A 39 0.75 -22.22 1.42
CA VAL A 39 -0.46 -21.70 2.06
C VAL A 39 -1.66 -22.07 1.19
N THR A 40 -2.79 -22.33 1.84
CA THR A 40 -4.06 -22.68 1.19
C THR A 40 -4.64 -21.50 0.40
N ASN A 41 -4.59 -20.28 0.96
CA ASN A 41 -5.11 -19.08 0.33
C ASN A 41 -3.98 -18.11 -0.07
N THR A 42 -3.62 -18.15 -1.36
CA THR A 42 -2.61 -17.28 -1.97
C THR A 42 -3.16 -15.94 -2.46
N PHE A 43 -4.40 -15.59 -2.07
CA PHE A 43 -5.08 -14.37 -2.51
C PHE A 43 -5.00 -14.16 -4.04
N GLY A 44 -5.49 -15.14 -4.79
CA GLY A 44 -5.46 -15.10 -6.26
C GLY A 44 -4.09 -15.41 -6.87
N GLY A 45 -3.28 -16.25 -6.22
CA GLY A 45 -1.96 -16.65 -6.74
C GLY A 45 -0.88 -15.60 -6.55
N LYS A 46 -1.06 -14.65 -5.62
CA LYS A 46 -0.01 -13.69 -5.27
C LYS A 46 1.22 -14.43 -4.76
N ALA A 47 2.39 -13.92 -5.14
CA ALA A 47 3.65 -14.49 -4.73
C ALA A 47 3.91 -14.20 -3.25
N LEU A 48 4.46 -15.21 -2.55
CA LEU A 48 4.81 -15.11 -1.14
C LEU A 48 6.27 -14.78 -0.96
N ILE A 49 6.54 -13.93 0.02
CA ILE A 49 7.86 -13.58 0.48
C ILE A 49 8.17 -14.32 1.80
N ASP A 50 9.44 -14.58 2.05
CA ASP A 50 9.94 -14.97 3.36
C ASP A 50 10.28 -13.70 4.16
N PHE A 51 9.48 -13.44 5.19
CA PHE A 51 9.74 -12.37 6.13
C PHE A 51 10.01 -12.95 7.51
N ALA A 52 11.28 -13.07 7.89
CA ALA A 52 11.71 -13.63 9.17
C ALA A 52 11.21 -15.06 9.42
N GLY A 53 11.21 -15.91 8.39
CA GLY A 53 10.85 -17.34 8.49
C GLY A 53 9.34 -17.60 8.37
N ARG A 54 8.53 -16.61 8.00
CA ARG A 54 7.09 -16.76 7.75
C ARG A 54 6.67 -16.27 6.35
N PRO A 55 5.64 -16.90 5.75
CA PRO A 55 5.10 -16.45 4.48
C PRO A 55 4.31 -15.16 4.65
N LEU A 56 4.60 -14.13 3.85
CA LEU A 56 3.78 -12.91 3.75
C LEU A 56 3.54 -12.53 2.30
N PHE A 57 2.48 -11.76 2.05
CA PHE A 57 2.37 -10.96 0.82
C PHE A 57 3.26 -9.72 0.90
N ALA A 58 3.61 -9.16 -0.24
CA ALA A 58 4.47 -7.98 -0.30
C ALA A 58 3.84 -6.77 0.42
N GLU A 59 2.51 -6.62 0.35
CA GLU A 59 1.76 -5.56 1.01
C GLU A 59 1.92 -5.64 2.54
N LEU A 60 1.83 -6.87 3.10
CA LEU A 60 2.10 -7.09 4.51
C LEU A 60 3.58 -6.93 4.88
N CYS A 61 4.51 -7.19 3.96
CA CYS A 61 5.92 -6.81 4.14
C CYS A 61 6.05 -5.31 4.39
N VAL A 62 5.47 -4.49 3.51
CA VAL A 62 5.55 -3.02 3.61
C VAL A 62 4.86 -2.51 4.87
N TYR A 63 3.72 -3.09 5.23
CA TYR A 63 3.08 -2.86 6.55
C TYR A 63 4.06 -3.13 7.71
N GLU A 64 4.76 -4.26 7.71
CA GLU A 64 5.74 -4.59 8.77
C GLU A 64 6.95 -3.64 8.76
N LEU A 65 7.45 -3.25 7.58
CA LEU A 65 8.57 -2.30 7.47
C LEU A 65 8.19 -0.90 8.00
N LEU A 66 6.94 -0.47 7.80
CA LEU A 66 6.37 0.73 8.44
C LEU A 66 6.37 0.56 9.96
N ARG A 67 5.78 -0.53 10.46
CA ARG A 67 5.72 -0.86 11.90
C ARG A 67 7.07 -0.88 12.58
N LEU A 68 8.05 -1.55 11.98
CA LEU A 68 9.43 -1.64 12.47
C LEU A 68 10.16 -0.29 12.42
N SER A 69 9.73 0.63 11.55
CA SER A 69 10.23 2.01 11.50
C SER A 69 9.50 2.94 12.49
N GLY A 70 8.63 2.42 13.35
CA GLY A 70 7.87 3.18 14.35
C GLY A 70 6.58 3.81 13.84
N TRP A 71 6.09 3.41 12.65
CA TRP A 71 4.85 3.92 12.07
C TRP A 71 3.70 2.99 12.35
N GLU A 72 2.49 3.51 12.56
CA GLU A 72 1.29 2.70 12.42
C GLU A 72 0.92 2.54 10.94
N ALA A 73 0.19 1.48 10.60
CA ALA A 73 -0.16 1.20 9.22
C ALA A 73 -1.38 0.27 9.09
N ARG A 74 -1.97 0.23 7.90
CA ARG A 74 -2.95 -0.78 7.46
C ARG A 74 -2.70 -1.12 5.99
N TRP A 75 -2.80 -2.40 5.64
CA TRP A 75 -3.08 -2.80 4.27
C TRP A 75 -4.54 -2.47 3.96
N VAL A 76 -4.77 -1.62 2.95
CA VAL A 76 -6.09 -1.24 2.45
C VAL A 76 -6.48 -2.19 1.32
N GLU A 77 -7.48 -3.03 1.55
CA GLU A 77 -8.00 -3.96 0.55
C GLU A 77 -9.35 -3.48 0.01
N THR A 78 -9.42 -3.30 -1.31
CA THR A 78 -10.58 -2.71 -2.00
C THR A 78 -11.27 -3.71 -2.94
N TYR A 79 -10.64 -4.84 -3.24
CA TYR A 79 -11.18 -5.90 -4.08
C TYR A 79 -12.33 -6.62 -3.39
N GLY A 80 -13.50 -6.61 -4.04
CA GLY A 80 -14.73 -7.22 -3.50
C GLY A 80 -15.36 -6.43 -2.35
N ALA A 81 -14.74 -5.33 -1.90
CA ALA A 81 -15.28 -4.44 -0.88
C ALA A 81 -16.25 -3.42 -1.49
N PRO A 82 -17.26 -2.92 -0.75
CA PRO A 82 -18.09 -1.81 -1.20
C PRO A 82 -17.23 -0.55 -1.43
N ALA A 83 -17.62 0.28 -2.42
CA ALA A 83 -16.82 1.42 -2.89
C ALA A 83 -16.30 2.36 -1.79
N MET A 84 -17.08 2.60 -0.73
CA MET A 84 -16.73 3.51 0.37
C MET A 84 -16.38 2.78 1.68
N ARG A 85 -16.21 1.46 1.65
CA ARG A 85 -15.95 0.63 2.83
C ARG A 85 -14.86 -0.39 2.53
N PRO A 86 -13.60 0.06 2.31
CA PRO A 86 -12.49 -0.87 2.13
C PRO A 86 -12.29 -1.70 3.39
N ASN A 87 -11.61 -2.83 3.25
CA ASN A 87 -11.11 -3.57 4.39
C ASN A 87 -9.72 -3.06 4.78
N HIS A 88 -9.42 -3.14 6.06
CA HIS A 88 -8.10 -2.80 6.61
C HIS A 88 -7.54 -4.03 7.29
N PHE A 89 -6.33 -4.42 6.94
CA PHE A 89 -5.68 -5.61 7.46
C PHE A 89 -4.32 -5.29 8.07
N THR A 90 -4.01 -5.98 9.16
CA THR A 90 -2.68 -6.00 9.81
C THR A 90 -2.03 -7.38 9.74
N ALA A 91 -2.77 -8.38 9.26
CA ALA A 91 -2.32 -9.74 9.03
C ALA A 91 -3.15 -10.41 7.93
N TRP A 92 -2.69 -11.57 7.47
CA TRP A 92 -3.45 -12.44 6.58
C TRP A 92 -3.53 -13.84 7.20
N ALA A 93 -4.74 -14.33 7.41
CA ALA A 93 -4.98 -15.70 7.82
C ALA A 93 -4.88 -16.63 6.60
N ASP A 94 -4.23 -17.78 6.74
CA ASP A 94 -4.28 -18.84 5.72
C ASP A 94 -5.65 -19.55 5.71
N ASP A 95 -6.68 -18.77 5.42
CA ASP A 95 -8.08 -19.15 5.39
C ASP A 95 -8.80 -18.30 4.32
N ARG A 96 -10.08 -18.56 4.08
CA ARG A 96 -10.90 -17.90 3.07
C ARG A 96 -11.01 -16.38 3.33
N LEU A 97 -11.31 -15.62 2.27
CA LEU A 97 -11.42 -14.15 2.34
C LEU A 97 -12.40 -13.66 3.43
N GLY A 98 -13.51 -14.36 3.65
CA GLY A 98 -14.48 -14.00 4.68
C GLY A 98 -14.02 -14.22 6.12
N MET A 99 -12.90 -14.92 6.32
CA MET A 99 -12.27 -15.15 7.64
C MET A 99 -11.17 -14.14 7.94
N GLN A 100 -10.84 -13.25 6.99
CA GLN A 100 -9.85 -12.22 7.22
C GLN A 100 -10.39 -11.17 8.19
N GLN A 101 -9.55 -10.74 9.12
CA GLN A 101 -9.96 -9.84 10.20
C GLN A 101 -9.79 -8.38 9.78
N HIS A 102 -10.90 -7.65 9.67
CA HIS A 102 -10.88 -6.21 9.54
C HIS A 102 -10.34 -5.57 10.84
N ASP A 103 -9.34 -4.70 10.70
CA ASP A 103 -8.73 -3.93 11.78
C ASP A 103 -8.80 -2.43 11.43
N PRO A 104 -9.80 -1.69 11.95
CA PRO A 104 -10.05 -0.32 11.54
C PRO A 104 -8.92 0.63 11.96
N ILE A 105 -8.78 1.73 11.21
CA ILE A 105 -7.93 2.86 11.62
C ILE A 105 -8.70 3.67 12.66
N MET A 106 -8.09 3.95 13.81
CA MET A 106 -8.75 4.63 14.93
C MET A 106 -8.46 6.12 14.96
N GLU A 107 -7.43 6.57 14.24
CA GLU A 107 -6.97 7.96 14.18
C GLU A 107 -7.88 8.78 13.27
N PRO A 108 -8.70 9.71 13.82
CA PRO A 108 -9.73 10.39 13.04
C PRO A 108 -9.16 11.19 11.87
N TRP A 109 -8.00 11.83 12.06
CA TRP A 109 -7.36 12.62 11.00
C TRP A 109 -6.86 11.78 9.81
N VAL A 110 -6.54 10.51 10.03
CA VAL A 110 -6.16 9.56 8.98
C VAL A 110 -7.40 9.15 8.19
N ILE A 111 -8.49 8.80 8.90
CA ILE A 111 -9.78 8.51 8.29
C ILE A 111 -10.30 9.71 7.50
N ASP A 112 -10.29 10.92 8.08
CA ASP A 112 -10.69 12.15 7.40
C ASP A 112 -9.89 12.38 6.12
N SER A 113 -8.59 12.07 6.14
CA SER A 113 -7.75 12.17 4.95
C SER A 113 -8.20 11.17 3.89
N LEU A 114 -8.35 9.89 4.23
CA LEU A 114 -8.83 8.84 3.32
C LEU A 114 -10.21 9.17 2.71
N GLU A 115 -11.14 9.65 3.53
CA GLU A 115 -12.49 10.02 3.09
C GLU A 115 -12.49 11.22 2.15
N ARG A 116 -11.65 12.23 2.40
CA ARG A 116 -11.50 13.37 1.46
C ARG A 116 -10.94 12.92 0.11
N ILE A 117 -9.97 12.01 0.11
CA ILE A 117 -9.44 11.43 -1.14
C ILE A 117 -10.53 10.64 -1.85
N ALA A 118 -11.25 9.77 -1.14
CA ALA A 118 -12.33 8.97 -1.70
C ALA A 118 -13.46 9.85 -2.27
N ALA A 119 -13.82 10.95 -1.58
CA ALA A 119 -14.80 11.92 -2.05
C ALA A 119 -14.35 12.59 -3.37
N ALA A 120 -13.09 12.99 -3.46
CA ALA A 120 -12.49 13.51 -4.70
C ALA A 120 -12.37 12.43 -5.80
N ASN A 121 -12.20 11.16 -5.41
CA ASN A 121 -12.15 10.00 -6.31
C ASN A 121 -13.54 9.41 -6.55
N VAL A 122 -14.51 10.25 -6.96
CA VAL A 122 -15.89 9.86 -7.30
C VAL A 122 -16.59 9.03 -6.21
N SER A 123 -16.36 9.37 -4.94
CA SER A 123 -16.89 8.64 -3.78
C SER A 123 -16.54 7.14 -3.83
N SER A 124 -15.25 6.85 -4.02
CA SER A 124 -14.74 5.49 -4.13
C SER A 124 -13.29 5.35 -3.65
N TYR A 125 -13.01 4.23 -2.98
CA TYR A 125 -11.67 3.76 -2.65
C TYR A 125 -11.00 2.99 -3.80
N ALA A 126 -11.65 2.87 -4.96
CA ALA A 126 -11.07 2.18 -6.10
C ALA A 126 -9.73 2.80 -6.52
N GLY A 127 -8.67 1.99 -6.51
CA GLY A 127 -7.31 2.44 -6.79
C GLY A 127 -6.58 3.06 -5.59
N CYS A 128 -7.15 3.00 -4.39
CA CYS A 128 -6.41 3.28 -3.17
C CYS A 128 -5.12 2.48 -3.15
N TRP A 129 -4.04 3.15 -2.75
CA TRP A 129 -2.73 2.53 -2.67
C TRP A 129 -2.71 1.52 -1.55
N ASP A 130 -1.95 0.44 -1.78
CA ASP A 130 -2.06 -0.80 -1.03
C ASP A 130 -1.88 -0.61 0.49
N VAL A 131 -0.94 0.23 0.93
CA VAL A 131 -0.68 0.42 2.37
C VAL A 131 -0.77 1.89 2.73
N VAL A 132 -1.51 2.20 3.78
CA VAL A 132 -1.49 3.52 4.43
C VAL A 132 -0.75 3.42 5.75
N GLY A 133 0.18 4.34 6.00
CA GLY A 133 0.93 4.43 7.24
C GLY A 133 0.96 5.85 7.80
N TRP A 134 1.00 5.98 9.11
CA TRP A 134 1.07 7.26 9.79
C TRP A 134 2.01 7.26 10.99
N ASN A 135 2.60 8.41 11.27
CA ASN A 135 3.44 8.65 12.45
C ASN A 135 3.40 10.14 12.83
N GLY A 136 2.86 10.46 14.01
CA GLY A 136 2.60 11.84 14.41
C GLY A 136 1.65 12.51 13.42
N THR A 137 2.16 13.50 12.67
CA THR A 137 1.40 14.23 11.63
C THR A 137 1.72 13.79 10.21
N ASP A 138 2.65 12.84 10.04
CA ASP A 138 3.05 12.35 8.73
C ASP A 138 2.12 11.20 8.29
N LEU A 139 1.65 11.28 7.03
CA LEU A 139 0.80 10.28 6.38
C LEU A 139 1.44 9.82 5.08
N LEU A 140 1.52 8.51 4.88
CA LEU A 140 2.17 7.91 3.73
C LEU A 140 1.27 6.84 3.11
N PHE A 141 1.05 6.97 1.81
CA PHE A 141 0.44 5.95 0.97
C PHE A 141 1.54 5.23 0.21
N ALA A 142 1.60 3.91 0.31
CA ALA A 142 2.56 3.07 -0.39
C ALA A 142 1.83 2.15 -1.38
N GLU A 143 2.19 2.25 -2.65
CA GLU A 143 1.72 1.39 -3.73
C GLU A 143 2.82 0.40 -4.10
N LEU A 144 2.50 -0.89 -4.16
CA LEU A 144 3.48 -1.93 -4.41
C LEU A 144 3.40 -2.40 -5.86
N LYS A 145 4.56 -2.44 -6.53
CA LYS A 145 4.66 -3.01 -7.87
C LYS A 145 5.81 -3.99 -7.95
N ARG A 146 5.50 -5.20 -8.41
CA ARG A 146 6.55 -6.17 -8.72
C ARG A 146 7.20 -5.80 -10.04
N ARG A 147 8.52 -5.61 -10.03
CA ARG A 147 9.32 -5.18 -11.17
C ARG A 147 9.00 -6.03 -12.40
N LYS A 148 8.69 -5.35 -13.52
CA LYS A 148 8.31 -5.95 -14.83
C LYS A 148 7.07 -6.85 -14.86
N GLN A 149 6.46 -7.17 -13.71
CA GLN A 149 5.31 -8.06 -13.59
C GLN A 149 4.00 -7.28 -13.38
N ASP A 150 4.09 -6.10 -12.76
CA ASP A 150 2.95 -5.21 -12.55
C ASP A 150 3.30 -3.77 -12.91
N ARG A 151 2.27 -2.97 -13.17
CA ARG A 151 2.37 -1.54 -13.49
C ARG A 151 1.25 -0.77 -12.81
N VAL A 152 1.50 0.49 -12.52
CA VAL A 152 0.47 1.38 -11.97
C VAL A 152 -0.70 1.50 -12.94
N ARG A 153 -1.92 1.33 -12.40
CA ARG A 153 -3.16 1.34 -13.17
C ARG A 153 -3.77 2.75 -13.20
N SER A 154 -4.67 2.98 -14.16
CA SER A 154 -5.39 4.26 -14.28
C SER A 154 -6.21 4.62 -13.03
N THR A 155 -6.78 3.63 -12.33
CA THR A 155 -7.47 3.83 -11.05
C THR A 155 -6.53 4.34 -9.96
N GLN A 156 -5.28 3.86 -9.94
CA GLN A 156 -4.26 4.28 -8.96
C GLN A 156 -3.70 5.67 -9.29
N HIS A 157 -3.61 6.03 -10.58
CA HIS A 157 -3.37 7.41 -10.99
C HIS A 157 -4.48 8.36 -10.53
N ARG A 158 -5.75 7.95 -10.64
CA ARG A 158 -6.88 8.76 -10.15
C ARG A 158 -6.86 8.93 -8.64
N TRP A 159 -6.53 7.89 -7.88
CA TRP A 159 -6.38 8.00 -6.43
C TRP A 159 -5.26 8.98 -6.04
N LEU A 160 -4.11 8.90 -6.71
CA LEU A 160 -3.00 9.86 -6.53
C LEU A 160 -3.47 11.29 -6.84
N GLU A 161 -4.10 11.52 -7.98
CA GLU A 161 -4.65 12.83 -8.38
C GLU A 161 -5.67 13.36 -7.36
N ALA A 162 -6.61 12.53 -6.93
CA ALA A 162 -7.59 12.88 -5.89
C ALA A 162 -6.91 13.23 -4.55
N GLY A 163 -5.81 12.55 -4.22
CA GLY A 163 -4.96 12.84 -3.08
C GLY A 163 -4.37 14.24 -3.11
N LEU A 164 -3.82 14.62 -4.27
CA LEU A 164 -3.26 15.95 -4.48
C LEU A 164 -4.36 17.03 -4.41
N GLN A 165 -5.53 16.76 -4.99
CA GLN A 165 -6.70 17.65 -4.89
C GLN A 165 -7.21 17.80 -3.46
N ALA A 166 -7.10 16.75 -2.65
CA ALA A 166 -7.43 16.76 -1.22
C ALA A 166 -6.35 17.46 -0.36
N GLY A 167 -5.30 18.02 -0.96
CA GLY A 167 -4.27 18.81 -0.29
C GLY A 167 -3.03 18.02 0.16
N LEU A 168 -2.92 16.74 -0.21
CA LEU A 168 -1.69 15.97 -0.01
C LEU A 168 -0.61 16.42 -1.01
N LYS A 169 0.64 16.13 -0.65
CA LYS A 169 1.82 16.43 -1.47
C LYS A 169 2.36 15.15 -2.09
N PRO A 170 3.16 15.23 -3.16
CA PRO A 170 3.82 14.07 -3.76
C PRO A 170 4.62 13.24 -2.74
N GLY A 171 5.16 13.89 -1.70
CA GLY A 171 5.87 13.21 -0.62
C GLY A 171 5.01 12.25 0.22
N ASN A 172 3.69 12.46 0.27
CA ASN A 172 2.73 11.58 0.93
C ASN A 172 2.50 10.26 0.17
N PHE A 173 3.13 10.09 -0.99
CA PHE A 173 3.00 8.92 -1.85
C PHE A 173 4.38 8.29 -2.05
N LEU A 174 4.47 6.98 -1.90
CA LEU A 174 5.66 6.18 -2.12
C LEU A 174 5.37 5.01 -3.06
N LEU A 175 6.04 4.96 -4.20
CA LEU A 175 6.06 3.73 -4.99
C LEU A 175 7.06 2.77 -4.35
N VAL A 176 6.63 1.56 -4.03
CA VAL A 176 7.51 0.48 -3.58
C VAL A 176 7.62 -0.51 -4.71
N GLU A 177 8.72 -0.42 -5.46
CA GLU A 177 9.04 -1.44 -6.46
C GLU A 177 9.79 -2.58 -5.78
N TRP A 178 9.42 -3.82 -6.08
CA TRP A 178 10.09 -4.99 -5.49
C TRP A 178 10.31 -6.11 -6.49
N ASP A 179 11.29 -6.95 -6.23
CA ASP A 179 11.42 -8.28 -6.84
C ASP A 179 12.08 -9.25 -5.87
N PHE A 180 12.19 -10.51 -6.28
CA PHE A 180 12.92 -11.49 -5.49
C PHE A 180 14.43 -11.25 -5.54
N ALA A 181 15.12 -11.60 -4.46
CA ALA A 181 16.56 -11.85 -4.49
C ALA A 181 16.82 -12.99 -5.48
N ASP A 182 17.81 -12.79 -6.34
CA ASP A 182 18.35 -13.84 -7.20
C ASP A 182 18.97 -14.99 -6.38
#